data_AF-A0A5B8LK34-F1
#
_entry.id   AF-A0A5B8LK34-F1
#
_cell.length_a   1.000
_cell.length_b   1.000
_cell.length_c   1.000
_cell.angle_alpha   90.00
_cell.angle_beta   90.00
_cell.angle_gamma   90.00
#
_symmetry.space_group_name_H-M   'P 1'
#
loop_
_entity.id
_entity.type
_entity.pdbx_description
1 polymer ?
#
loop_
_entity_poly.entity_id
_entity_poly.type
_entity_poly.pdbx_seq_one_letter_code
_entity_poly.pdbx_strand_id
1 'polypeptide(L)'
;MAALSYHFGTRGYLGFNTYITGPDGISRGGVIPAFSLVDSNGVNAGAGTSASPTVTQSQGTGSFATSQAASSISPAAALSVVAARAGRQAVTFTNITGTQPVYFTANAATTGVTTGFFLAGTAGASVTIATSAQIFATSPTAAQTLGVLETF
;
A
#
# COMPACT_ATOMS: atom_id res chain seq x y z
N MET A 1 -8.61 31.93 -46.29
CA MET A 1 -9.53 31.16 -45.43
C MET A 1 -8.79 30.89 -44.13
N ALA A 2 -9.18 31.53 -43.03
CA ALA A 2 -8.56 31.30 -41.72
C ALA A 2 -9.20 30.05 -41.09
N ALA A 3 -8.38 29.04 -40.76
CA ALA A 3 -8.85 27.86 -40.06
C ALA A 3 -9.13 28.23 -38.59
N LEU A 4 -10.39 28.11 -38.19
CA LEU A 4 -10.82 28.26 -36.80
C LEU A 4 -10.48 26.96 -36.08
N SER A 5 -9.37 26.93 -35.33
CA SER A 5 -9.01 25.79 -34.48
C SER A 5 -9.76 25.88 -33.15
N TYR A 6 -10.75 25.01 -32.94
CA TYR A 6 -11.41 24.85 -31.64
C TYR A 6 -10.67 23.80 -30.81
N HIS A 7 -10.09 24.23 -29.69
CA HIS A 7 -9.58 23.33 -28.65
C HIS A 7 -10.75 22.89 -27.77
N PHE A 8 -11.17 21.63 -27.88
CA PHE A 8 -12.17 21.06 -26.97
C PHE A 8 -11.46 20.57 -25.71
N GLY A 9 -11.57 21.34 -24.61
CA GLY A 9 -11.17 20.86 -23.29
C GLY A 9 -12.02 19.65 -22.86
N THR A 10 -11.48 18.82 -21.96
CA THR A 10 -12.19 17.67 -21.40
C THR A 10 -13.45 18.13 -20.67
N ARG A 11 -14.55 17.38 -20.78
CA ARG A 11 -15.83 17.70 -20.14
C ARG A 11 -15.90 17.06 -18.75
N GLY A 12 -16.01 17.87 -17.71
CA GLY A 12 -16.39 17.42 -16.37
C GLY A 12 -17.91 17.38 -16.24
N TYR A 13 -18.43 16.49 -15.39
CA TYR A 13 -19.87 16.39 -15.11
C TYR A 13 -20.14 16.64 -13.63
N LEU A 14 -21.10 17.52 -13.34
CA LEU A 14 -21.64 17.72 -12.00
C LEU A 14 -23.15 17.44 -12.07
N GLY A 15 -23.58 16.28 -11.56
CA GLY A 15 -24.91 15.74 -11.85
C GLY A 15 -25.06 15.45 -13.36
N PHE A 16 -26.17 15.91 -13.97
CA PHE A 16 -26.41 15.78 -15.42
C PHE A 16 -25.87 16.94 -16.26
N ASN A 17 -25.31 17.98 -15.62
CA ASN A 17 -24.79 19.15 -16.32
C ASN A 17 -23.32 18.97 -16.67
N THR A 18 -22.98 19.30 -17.91
CA THR A 18 -21.60 19.29 -18.41
C THR A 18 -20.94 20.64 -18.15
N TYR A 19 -19.74 20.62 -17.57
CA TYR A 19 -18.88 21.80 -17.44
C TYR A 19 -17.60 21.58 -18.23
N ILE A 20 -17.14 22.62 -18.91
CA ILE A 20 -15.88 22.59 -19.65
C ILE A 20 -14.76 22.90 -18.65
N THR A 21 -13.90 21.92 -18.35
CA THR A 21 -12.64 22.20 -17.66
C THR A 21 -11.68 22.86 -18.65
N GLY A 22 -10.83 23.78 -18.16
CA GLY A 22 -9.81 24.45 -18.98
C GLY A 22 -8.92 23.45 -19.75
N PRO A 23 -8.20 23.93 -20.78
CA PRO A 23 -7.60 23.06 -21.80
C PRO A 23 -6.51 22.10 -21.30
N ASP A 24 -5.92 22.34 -20.13
CA ASP A 24 -4.65 21.70 -19.78
C ASP A 24 -4.76 20.85 -18.50
N GLY A 25 -5.03 19.57 -18.68
CA GLY A 25 -4.67 18.57 -17.67
C GLY A 25 -3.15 18.42 -17.63
N ILE A 26 -2.55 18.41 -16.44
CA ILE A 26 -1.11 18.19 -16.31
C ILE A 26 -0.81 16.74 -16.72
N SER A 27 -0.07 16.57 -17.82
CA SER A 27 0.36 15.25 -18.29
C SER A 27 1.42 14.66 -17.36
N ARG A 28 1.44 13.33 -17.23
CA ARG A 28 2.42 12.62 -16.39
C ARG A 28 3.84 12.92 -16.86
N GLY A 29 4.66 13.51 -15.99
CA GLY A 29 6.04 13.94 -16.31
C GLY A 29 6.16 15.35 -16.87
N GLY A 30 5.06 16.10 -17.00
CA GLY A 30 5.08 17.52 -17.35
C GLY A 30 5.50 18.41 -16.17
N VAL A 31 5.99 19.61 -16.49
CA VAL A 31 6.29 20.64 -15.49
C VAL A 31 4.98 21.20 -14.94
N ILE A 32 4.82 21.20 -13.61
CA ILE A 32 3.66 21.80 -12.93
C ILE A 32 3.78 23.33 -13.04
N PRO A 33 2.77 24.05 -13.59
CA PRO A 33 2.79 25.50 -13.64
C PRO A 33 2.86 26.11 -12.24
N ALA A 34 3.54 27.25 -12.10
CA ALA A 34 3.57 27.98 -10.84
C ALA A 34 2.17 28.50 -10.48
N PHE A 35 1.76 28.29 -9.23
CA PHE A 35 0.51 28.81 -8.69
C PHE A 35 0.76 29.44 -7.31
N SER A 36 -0.11 30.38 -6.90
CA SER A 36 -0.11 30.98 -5.56
C SER A 36 -1.38 30.56 -4.85
N LEU A 37 -1.25 29.97 -3.66
CA LEU A 37 -2.38 29.70 -2.78
C LEU A 37 -2.37 30.72 -1.65
N VAL A 38 -3.55 31.24 -1.32
CA VAL A 38 -3.75 32.06 -0.14
C VAL A 38 -4.43 31.18 0.90
N ASP A 39 -3.85 31.09 2.10
CA ASP A 39 -4.44 30.31 3.18
C ASP A 39 -5.67 31.03 3.79
N SER A 40 -6.38 30.35 4.70
CA SER A 40 -7.55 30.92 5.37
C SER A 40 -7.24 32.13 6.24
N ASN A 41 -5.96 32.38 6.54
CA ASN A 41 -5.48 33.52 7.32
C ASN A 41 -5.03 34.68 6.41
N GLY A 42 -5.22 34.56 5.09
CA GLY A 42 -4.85 35.59 4.12
C GLY A 42 -3.35 35.66 3.82
N VAL A 43 -2.58 34.68 4.27
CA VAL A 43 -1.13 34.61 4.01
C VAL A 43 -0.91 33.87 2.70
N ASN A 44 -0.08 34.43 1.82
CA ASN A 44 0.40 33.71 0.64
C ASN A 44 1.19 32.49 1.13
N ALA A 45 0.62 31.29 0.97
CA ALA A 45 1.37 30.06 1.10
C ALA A 45 2.37 30.08 -0.07
N GLY A 46 3.60 30.51 0.22
CA GLY A 46 4.64 30.77 -0.78
C GLY A 46 4.71 29.65 -1.80
N ALA A 47 5.02 30.00 -3.05
CA ALA A 47 5.01 29.12 -4.22
C ALA A 47 5.36 27.68 -3.82
N GLY A 48 4.33 26.85 -3.68
CA GLY A 48 4.48 25.47 -3.27
C GLY A 48 5.21 24.77 -4.39
N THR A 49 6.54 24.72 -4.31
CA THR A 49 7.29 23.71 -5.04
C THR A 49 6.66 22.41 -4.62
N SER A 50 6.06 21.68 -5.57
CA SER A 50 5.52 20.35 -5.32
C SER A 50 6.55 19.64 -4.46
N ALA A 51 6.23 19.40 -3.19
CA ALA A 51 7.17 18.74 -2.30
C ALA A 51 7.48 17.44 -3.02
N SER A 52 8.69 17.32 -3.58
CA SER A 52 9.12 16.09 -4.20
C SER A 52 8.78 15.02 -3.18
N PRO A 53 7.96 14.01 -3.52
CA PRO A 53 7.62 12.98 -2.55
C PRO A 53 8.96 12.48 -2.04
N THR A 54 9.24 12.72 -0.76
CA THR A 54 10.45 12.22 -0.15
C THR A 54 10.25 10.73 -0.09
N VAL A 55 10.72 10.03 -1.13
CA VAL A 55 10.86 8.59 -1.10
C VAL A 55 11.99 8.34 -0.14
N THR A 56 11.65 8.19 1.14
CA THR A 56 12.55 7.58 2.10
C THR A 56 12.70 6.13 1.67
N GLN A 57 13.61 5.87 0.73
CA GLN A 57 14.14 4.54 0.57
C GLN A 57 14.90 4.25 1.85
N SER A 58 14.30 3.45 2.73
CA SER A 58 15.06 2.85 3.83
C SER A 58 16.25 2.16 3.18
N GLN A 59 17.46 2.68 3.40
CA GLN A 59 18.71 2.00 3.04
C GLN A 59 19.01 0.85 4.01
N GLY A 60 17.98 0.19 4.53
CA GLY A 60 18.10 -1.21 4.92
C GLY A 60 17.98 -2.04 3.66
N THR A 61 18.79 -3.09 3.52
CA THR A 61 18.50 -4.18 2.61
C THR A 61 17.14 -4.79 2.99
N GLY A 62 16.04 -4.16 2.58
CA GLY A 62 14.70 -4.69 2.71
C GLY A 62 14.64 -5.93 1.83
N SER A 63 14.93 -7.08 2.44
CA SER A 63 14.86 -8.35 1.72
C SER A 63 13.38 -8.62 1.47
N PHE A 64 12.93 -8.31 0.26
CA PHE A 64 11.60 -8.69 -0.17
C PHE A 64 11.61 -10.20 -0.43
N ALA A 65 10.84 -10.93 0.36
CA ALA A 65 10.70 -12.37 0.21
C ALA A 65 9.25 -12.70 -0.15
N THR A 66 9.05 -13.74 -0.95
CA THR A 66 7.73 -14.34 -1.16
C THR A 66 7.59 -15.55 -0.26
N SER A 67 6.49 -15.59 0.51
CA SER A 67 6.13 -16.74 1.35
C SER A 67 4.74 -17.26 0.98
N GLN A 68 4.45 -18.51 1.31
CA GLN A 68 3.16 -19.13 1.00
C GLN A 68 2.38 -19.42 2.29
N ALA A 69 1.15 -18.90 2.37
CA ALA A 69 0.19 -19.37 3.37
C ALA A 69 -0.41 -20.70 2.89
N ALA A 70 -0.38 -21.72 3.74
CA ALA A 70 -0.92 -23.04 3.42
C ALA A 70 -2.45 -23.01 3.31
N SER A 71 -3.01 -23.86 2.45
CA SER A 71 -4.45 -24.13 2.46
C SER A 71 -4.80 -25.00 3.67
N SER A 72 -5.37 -24.40 4.71
CA SER A 72 -5.79 -25.12 5.92
C SER A 72 -6.79 -24.30 6.73
N ILE A 73 -7.80 -24.96 7.29
CA ILE A 73 -8.68 -24.40 8.33
C ILE A 73 -8.14 -24.63 9.75
N SER A 74 -7.12 -25.48 9.91
CA SER A 74 -6.52 -25.82 11.19
C SER A 74 -5.24 -25.02 11.41
N PRO A 75 -5.13 -24.25 12.52
CA PRO A 75 -3.89 -23.58 12.92
C PRO A 75 -2.73 -24.56 13.13
N ALA A 76 -3.00 -25.84 13.42
CA ALA A 76 -1.97 -26.87 13.60
C ALA A 76 -1.26 -27.25 12.29
N ALA A 77 -1.83 -26.91 11.13
CA ALA A 77 -1.22 -27.09 9.81
C ALA A 77 -0.73 -25.76 9.21
N ALA A 78 -0.56 -24.73 10.04
CA ALA A 78 0.01 -23.46 9.63
C ALA A 78 1.48 -23.61 9.24
N LEU A 79 1.87 -23.01 8.12
CA LEU A 79 3.27 -22.96 7.68
C LEU A 79 3.96 -21.73 8.25
N SER A 80 5.22 -21.88 8.64
CA SER A 80 6.03 -20.72 8.98
C SER A 80 6.29 -19.91 7.71
N VAL A 81 5.82 -18.66 7.72
CA VAL A 81 6.00 -17.72 6.61
C VAL A 81 7.12 -16.74 6.88
N VAL A 82 7.48 -16.52 8.15
CA VAL A 82 8.61 -15.69 8.59
C VAL A 82 9.24 -16.30 9.84
N ALA A 83 10.55 -16.50 9.83
CA ALA A 83 11.31 -16.98 10.99
C ALA A 83 11.44 -15.91 12.09
N ALA A 84 11.64 -16.32 13.35
CA ALA A 84 11.98 -15.38 14.43
C ALA A 84 13.33 -14.70 14.13
N ARG A 85 13.43 -13.38 14.33
CA ARG A 85 14.69 -12.63 14.21
C ARG A 85 14.79 -11.57 15.28
N ALA A 86 15.90 -11.59 16.02
CA ALA A 86 16.23 -10.53 16.97
C ALA A 86 16.46 -9.20 16.22
N GLY A 87 15.99 -8.10 16.81
CA GLY A 87 16.10 -6.76 16.20
C GLY A 87 15.02 -6.41 15.18
N ARG A 88 14.16 -7.36 14.76
CA ARG A 88 13.02 -7.03 13.90
C ARG A 88 11.94 -6.25 14.68
N GLN A 89 11.54 -5.10 14.13
CA GLN A 89 10.45 -4.28 14.67
C GLN A 89 9.09 -4.71 14.14
N ALA A 90 9.00 -5.01 12.83
CA ALA A 90 7.74 -5.35 12.19
C ALA A 90 7.90 -6.22 10.94
N VAL A 91 6.80 -6.86 10.53
CA VAL A 91 6.66 -7.53 9.24
C VAL A 91 5.40 -7.00 8.54
N THR A 92 5.54 -6.57 7.29
CA THR A 92 4.39 -6.25 6.44
C THR A 92 4.13 -7.41 5.49
N PHE A 93 2.91 -7.91 5.51
CA PHE A 93 2.40 -8.92 4.58
C PHE A 93 1.51 -8.26 3.55
N THR A 94 1.65 -8.65 2.28
CA THR A 94 0.75 -8.26 1.20
C THR A 94 0.18 -9.51 0.55
N ASN A 95 -1.14 -9.61 0.42
CA ASN A 95 -1.78 -10.73 -0.26
C ASN A 95 -1.63 -10.56 -1.78
N ILE A 96 -0.80 -11.37 -2.41
CA ILE A 96 -0.49 -11.24 -3.85
C ILE A 96 -1.59 -11.89 -4.69
N THR A 97 -2.01 -13.10 -4.32
CA THR A 97 -3.07 -13.84 -5.04
C THR A 97 -4.46 -13.32 -4.68
N GLY A 98 -4.70 -12.95 -3.42
CA GLY A 98 -5.85 -12.16 -3.05
C GLY A 98 -7.21 -12.83 -3.20
N THR A 99 -7.29 -14.16 -3.23
CA THR A 99 -8.56 -14.87 -3.47
C THR A 99 -9.20 -15.39 -2.18
N GLN A 100 -8.45 -15.42 -1.08
CA GLN A 100 -8.92 -15.91 0.22
C GLN A 100 -8.31 -15.13 1.38
N PRO A 101 -9.02 -15.02 2.52
CA PRO A 101 -8.44 -14.44 3.71
C PRO A 101 -7.26 -15.26 4.21
N VAL A 102 -6.34 -14.58 4.90
CA VAL A 102 -5.18 -15.20 5.52
C VAL A 102 -5.20 -14.89 7.01
N TYR A 103 -5.07 -15.94 7.81
CA TYR A 103 -4.98 -15.85 9.27
C TYR A 103 -3.53 -16.08 9.67
N PHE A 104 -2.98 -15.12 10.41
CA PHE A 104 -1.64 -15.18 10.93
C PHE A 104 -1.64 -15.50 12.41
N THR A 105 -0.55 -16.13 12.82
CA THR A 105 -0.27 -16.39 14.22
C THR A 105 1.19 -16.06 14.49
N ALA A 106 1.44 -15.08 15.36
CA ALA A 106 2.78 -14.77 15.84
C ALA A 106 3.01 -15.50 17.17
N ASN A 107 4.04 -16.33 17.24
CA ASN A 107 4.37 -17.08 18.46
C ASN A 107 5.66 -16.55 19.08
N ALA A 108 5.52 -15.74 20.14
CA ALA A 108 6.66 -15.26 20.90
C ALA A 108 7.32 -16.45 21.63
N ALA A 109 8.48 -16.87 21.13
CA ALA A 109 9.20 -18.07 21.57
C ALA A 109 9.44 -18.14 23.09
N THR A 110 9.40 -17.01 23.79
CA THR A 110 9.72 -16.90 25.22
C THR A 110 8.50 -16.85 26.16
N THR A 111 7.30 -16.54 25.68
CA THR A 111 6.12 -16.32 26.55
C THR A 111 4.90 -17.18 26.20
N GLY A 112 4.91 -17.90 25.07
CA GLY A 112 3.77 -18.72 24.62
C GLY A 112 2.53 -17.90 24.24
N VAL A 113 2.65 -16.57 24.21
CA VAL A 113 1.57 -15.67 23.81
C VAL A 113 1.42 -15.73 22.30
N THR A 114 0.21 -16.07 21.89
CA THR A 114 -0.18 -16.29 20.50
C THR A 114 -1.08 -15.14 20.06
N THR A 115 -0.58 -14.23 19.22
CA THR A 115 -1.39 -13.13 18.69
C THR A 115 -1.88 -13.47 17.29
N GLY A 116 -3.20 -13.41 17.10
CA GLY A 116 -3.85 -13.65 15.82
C GLY A 116 -4.03 -12.38 15.00
N PHE A 117 -3.82 -12.45 13.69
CA PHE A 117 -4.07 -11.34 12.76
C PHE A 117 -4.86 -11.82 11.55
N PHE A 118 -5.63 -10.92 10.95
CA PHE A 118 -6.45 -11.20 9.78
C PHE A 118 -6.01 -10.30 8.61
N LEU A 119 -5.92 -10.90 7.43
CA LEU A 119 -5.70 -10.21 6.18
C LEU A 119 -6.80 -10.58 5.21
N ALA A 120 -7.43 -9.56 4.63
CA ALA A 120 -8.54 -9.74 3.69
C ALA A 120 -8.13 -10.55 2.46
N GLY A 121 -9.10 -11.31 1.93
CA GLY A 121 -8.98 -12.03 0.67
C GLY A 121 -9.16 -11.12 -0.53
N THR A 122 -8.29 -10.12 -0.64
CA THR A 122 -8.25 -9.18 -1.77
C THR A 122 -6.81 -8.96 -2.17
N ALA A 123 -6.53 -8.96 -3.48
CA ALA A 123 -5.18 -8.75 -3.98
C ALA A 123 -4.69 -7.35 -3.61
N GLY A 124 -3.45 -7.25 -3.13
CA GLY A 124 -2.87 -6.01 -2.64
C GLY A 124 -3.31 -5.61 -1.22
N ALA A 125 -4.21 -6.35 -0.57
CA ALA A 125 -4.49 -6.14 0.85
C ALA A 125 -3.20 -6.35 1.65
N SER A 126 -2.97 -5.50 2.65
CA SER A 126 -1.77 -5.57 3.48
C SER A 126 -2.06 -5.46 4.97
N VAL A 127 -1.23 -6.12 5.78
CA VAL A 127 -1.23 -5.99 7.24
C VAL A 127 0.20 -5.89 7.74
N THR A 128 0.45 -4.99 8.68
CA THR A 128 1.74 -4.86 9.35
C THR A 128 1.62 -5.37 10.78
N ILE A 129 2.50 -6.28 11.14
CA ILE A 129 2.53 -6.93 12.45
C ILE A 129 3.82 -6.52 13.15
N ALA A 130 3.72 -5.76 14.25
CA ALA A 130 4.86 -5.38 15.07
C ALA A 130 5.33 -6.59 15.90
N THR A 131 6.37 -7.29 15.44
CA THR A 131 6.88 -8.49 16.11
C THR A 131 8.28 -8.90 15.67
N SER A 132 9.05 -9.42 16.63
CA SER A 132 10.31 -10.15 16.41
C SER A 132 10.10 -11.68 16.37
N ALA A 133 8.89 -12.14 16.67
CA ALA A 133 8.53 -13.55 16.79
C ALA A 133 8.37 -14.25 15.43
N GLN A 134 8.42 -15.59 15.43
CA GLN A 134 8.08 -16.38 14.24
C GLN A 134 6.60 -16.20 13.90
N ILE A 135 6.30 -16.13 12.60
CA ILE A 135 4.93 -15.96 12.09
C ILE A 135 4.55 -17.18 11.26
N PHE A 136 3.37 -17.71 11.55
CA PHE A 136 2.73 -18.79 10.83
C PHE A 136 1.48 -18.25 10.12
N ALA A 137 1.13 -18.83 8.99
CA ALA A 137 -0.05 -18.43 8.23
C ALA A 137 -0.85 -19.61 7.71
N THR A 138 -2.17 -19.44 7.67
CA THR A 138 -3.12 -20.35 7.03
C THR A 138 -4.11 -19.56 6.20
N SER A 139 -4.64 -20.20 5.16
CA SER A 139 -5.82 -19.73 4.45
C SER A 139 -6.85 -20.86 4.38
N PRO A 140 -8.12 -20.64 4.78
CA PRO A 140 -9.10 -21.71 4.99
C PRO A 140 -9.36 -22.59 3.76
N THR A 141 -9.39 -21.96 2.58
CA THR A 141 -10.02 -22.56 1.40
C THR A 141 -9.04 -22.83 0.26
N ALA A 142 -7.98 -22.03 0.14
CA ALA A 142 -6.93 -22.21 -0.86
C ALA A 142 -5.65 -21.50 -0.41
N ALA A 143 -4.49 -22.04 -0.77
CA ALA A 143 -3.21 -21.41 -0.46
C ALA A 143 -3.11 -20.01 -1.06
N GLN A 144 -2.44 -19.09 -0.36
CA GLN A 144 -2.23 -17.71 -0.82
C GLN A 144 -0.73 -17.42 -0.92
N THR A 145 -0.33 -16.68 -1.96
CA THR A 145 1.01 -16.14 -2.06
C THR A 145 1.07 -14.79 -1.35
N LEU A 146 2.06 -14.63 -0.48
CA LEU A 146 2.28 -13.42 0.31
C LEU A 146 3.60 -12.77 -0.10
N GLY A 147 3.55 -11.44 -0.29
CA GLY A 147 4.75 -10.60 -0.25
C GLY A 147 5.09 -10.31 1.21
N VAL A 148 6.36 -10.42 1.56
CA VAL A 148 6.86 -10.21 2.93
C VAL A 148 7.95 -9.15 2.90
N LEU A 149 7.78 -8.13 3.75
CA LEU A 149 8.77 -7.10 4.00
C LEU A 149 9.06 -7.03 5.52
N GLU A 150 10.29 -7.32 5.91
CA GLU A 150 10.75 -7.20 7.30
C GLU A 150 11.36 -5.81 7.55
N THR A 151 11.01 -5.17 8.67
CA THR A 151 11.57 -3.89 9.14
C THR A 151 12.35 -4.15 10.43
N PHE A 152 13.61 -3.71 10.49
CA PHE A 152 14.53 -3.85 11.62
C PHE A 152 14.80 -2.50 12.28
#